data_AF-A0A813E3X3-F1
#
_entry.id   AF-A0A813E3X3-F1
#
_cell.length_a   1.000
_cell.length_b   1.000
_cell.length_c   1.000
_cell.angle_alpha   90.00
_cell.angle_beta   90.00
_cell.angle_gamma   90.00
#
_symmetry.space_group_name_H-M   'P 1'
#
loop_
_entity.id
_entity.type
_entity.pdbx_description
1 polymer ?
#
loop_
_entity_poly.entity_id
_entity_poly.type
_entity_poly.pdbx_seq_one_letter_code
_entity_poly.pdbx_strand_id
1 'polypeptide(L)'
;MEVANQWFLTSRFLSAGLLIALTWNVLKSSGDHVLQALPPVCVSAALKMPAACRQGSCAAVPDLLTPSCRRSWQALEVAFTTELHIAFALLVIELVSILTAIHSANGEALNFLVAVLHSAGCV
;
A
#
# COMPACT_ATOMS: atom_id res chain seq x y z
N MET A 1 -3.77 23.03 -24.54
CA MET A 1 -4.51 22.36 -23.44
C MET A 1 -3.80 21.09 -22.97
N GLU A 2 -3.02 20.40 -23.82
CA GLU A 2 -2.32 19.15 -23.50
C GLU A 2 -1.19 19.29 -22.45
N VAL A 3 -0.42 20.38 -22.49
CA VAL A 3 0.69 20.61 -21.54
C VAL A 3 0.18 20.71 -20.10
N ALA A 4 -0.95 21.38 -19.87
CA ALA A 4 -1.57 21.48 -18.54
C ALA A 4 -2.06 20.12 -18.01
N ASN A 5 -2.50 19.23 -18.90
CA ASN A 5 -2.94 17.88 -18.55
C ASN A 5 -1.75 16.99 -18.16
N GLN A 6 -0.60 17.14 -18.83
CA GLN A 6 0.64 16.42 -18.48
C GLN A 6 1.16 16.82 -17.10
N TRP A 7 1.25 18.12 -16.80
CA TRP A 7 1.66 18.59 -15.46
C TRP A 7 0.74 18.08 -14.35
N PHE A 8 -0.57 18.10 -14.60
CA PHE A 8 -1.55 17.59 -13.65
C PHE A 8 -1.35 16.09 -13.39
N LEU A 9 -1.20 15.29 -14.44
CA LEU A 9 -0.92 13.85 -14.32
C LEU A 9 0.39 13.61 -13.56
N THR A 10 1.51 14.22 -13.96
CA THR A 10 2.80 14.08 -13.28
C THR A 10 2.71 14.44 -11.79
N SER A 11 1.99 15.51 -11.44
CA SER A 11 1.78 15.91 -10.04
C SER A 11 1.01 14.86 -9.24
N ARG A 12 0.00 14.21 -9.84
CA ARG A 12 -0.76 13.13 -9.19
C ARG A 12 0.10 11.88 -8.99
N PHE A 13 0.94 11.52 -9.96
CA PHE A 13 1.87 10.39 -9.82
C PHE A 13 2.91 10.62 -8.73
N LEU A 14 3.52 11.80 -8.72
CA LEU A 14 4.49 12.16 -7.68
C LEU A 14 3.84 12.16 -6.30
N SER A 15 2.62 12.70 -6.18
CA SER A 15 1.88 12.72 -4.92
C SER A 15 1.50 11.32 -4.46
N ALA A 16 0.98 10.46 -5.36
CA ALA A 16 0.63 9.09 -5.04
C ALA A 16 1.85 8.23 -4.69
N GLY A 17 2.96 8.39 -5.43
CA GLY A 17 4.24 7.76 -5.11
C GLY A 17 4.81 8.19 -3.77
N LEU A 18 4.75 9.48 -3.46
CA LEU A 18 5.16 10.01 -2.16
C LEU A 18 4.27 9.45 -1.05
N LEU A 19 2.96 9.41 -1.23
CA LEU A 19 2.01 8.83 -0.27
C LEU A 19 2.30 7.34 -0.03
N ILE A 20 2.54 6.56 -1.08
CA ILE A 20 2.88 5.14 -0.94
C ILE A 20 4.24 4.96 -0.24
N ALA A 21 5.25 5.77 -0.57
CA ALA A 21 6.55 5.72 0.09
C ALA A 21 6.47 6.12 1.58
N LEU A 22 5.68 7.13 1.91
CA LEU A 22 5.42 7.52 3.30
C LEU A 22 4.66 6.42 4.05
N THR A 23 3.64 5.83 3.42
CA THR A 23 2.86 4.72 4.00
C THR A 23 3.77 3.50 4.23
N TRP A 24 4.65 3.18 3.29
CA TRP A 24 5.66 2.13 3.44
C TRP A 24 6.60 2.40 4.61
N ASN A 25 7.10 3.63 4.73
CA ASN A 25 8.01 4.00 5.81
C ASN A 25 7.30 3.91 7.18
N VAL A 26 6.05 4.36 7.26
CA VAL A 26 5.23 4.26 8.48
C VAL A 26 4.96 2.80 8.84
N LEU A 27 4.53 1.98 7.87
CA LEU A 27 4.26 0.55 8.09
C LEU A 27 5.53 -0.21 8.53
N LYS A 28 6.69 0.16 8.00
CA LYS A 28 7.98 -0.45 8.38
C LYS A 28 8.52 0.02 9.73
N SER A 29 8.25 1.27 10.12
CA SER A 29 8.84 1.89 11.32
C SER A 29 7.97 1.76 12.57
N SER A 30 6.66 1.55 12.43
CA SER A 30 5.76 1.41 13.56
C SER A 30 4.68 0.37 13.29
N GLY A 31 4.49 -0.60 14.18
CA GLY A 31 3.35 -1.52 14.17
C GLY A 31 2.08 -0.98 14.82
N ASP A 32 1.98 0.34 15.04
CA ASP A 32 0.77 0.96 15.61
C ASP A 32 -0.47 0.74 14.73
N HIS A 33 -0.28 0.64 13.41
CA HIS A 33 -1.34 0.28 12.46
C HIS A 33 -1.89 -1.13 12.72
N VAL A 34 -1.03 -2.08 13.11
CA VAL A 34 -1.44 -3.44 13.51
C VAL A 34 -2.22 -3.39 14.83
N LEU A 35 -1.75 -2.59 15.81
CA LEU A 35 -2.44 -2.38 17.09
C LEU A 35 -3.85 -1.84 16.92
N GLN A 36 -4.06 -0.90 16.00
CA GLN A 36 -5.38 -0.31 15.75
C GLN A 36 -6.35 -1.30 15.09
N ALA A 37 -5.85 -2.22 14.27
CA ALA A 37 -6.65 -3.22 13.57
C ALA A 37 -6.84 -4.53 14.36
N LEU A 38 -6.12 -4.71 15.47
CA LEU A 38 -6.23 -5.90 16.30
C LEU A 38 -7.57 -5.95 17.05
N PRO A 39 -8.13 -7.15 17.28
CA PRO A 39 -9.28 -7.31 18.16
C PRO A 39 -8.97 -6.76 19.57
N PRO A 40 -9.92 -6.10 20.26
CA PRO A 40 -9.69 -5.46 21.56
C PRO A 40 -9.08 -6.40 22.62
N VAL A 41 -9.48 -7.68 22.58
CA VAL A 41 -8.95 -8.74 23.45
C VAL A 41 -7.43 -8.93 23.30
N CYS A 42 -6.89 -8.71 22.10
CA CYS A 42 -5.48 -8.85 21.77
C CYS A 42 -4.68 -7.56 21.93
N VAL A 43 -5.33 -6.39 21.83
CA VAL A 43 -4.69 -5.08 22.03
C VAL A 43 -4.07 -4.99 23.42
N SER A 44 -4.81 -5.39 24.46
CA SER A 44 -4.31 -5.33 25.85
C SER A 44 -3.06 -6.19 26.08
N ALA A 45 -2.93 -7.32 25.38
CA ALA A 45 -1.76 -8.18 25.44
C ALA A 45 -0.60 -7.59 24.62
N ALA A 46 -0.89 -7.03 23.45
CA ALA A 46 0.11 -6.39 22.60
C ALA A 46 0.70 -5.12 23.24
N LEU A 47 -0.09 -4.34 23.99
CA LEU A 47 0.40 -3.16 24.72
C LEU A 47 1.38 -3.48 25.85
N LYS A 48 1.37 -4.72 26.36
CA LYS A 48 2.35 -5.18 27.35
C LYS A 48 3.71 -5.50 26.73
N MET A 49 3.80 -5.57 25.41
CA MET A 49 5.08 -5.77 24.73
C MET A 49 5.97 -4.52 24.81
N PRO A 50 7.30 -4.72 24.88
CA PRO A 50 8.24 -3.63 24.65
C PRO A 50 7.96 -2.93 23.31
N ALA A 51 8.10 -1.61 23.28
CA ALA A 51 7.87 -0.82 22.06
C ALA A 51 8.72 -1.33 20.86
N ALA A 52 9.95 -1.76 21.11
CA ALA A 52 10.82 -2.36 20.10
C ALA A 52 10.21 -3.63 19.44
N CYS A 53 9.40 -4.39 20.18
CA CYS A 53 8.73 -5.58 19.65
C CYS A 53 7.45 -5.26 18.88
N ARG A 54 6.82 -4.11 19.15
CA ARG A 54 5.70 -3.59 18.35
C ARG A 54 6.17 -2.98 17.03
N GLN A 55 7.46 -2.65 16.90
CA GLN A 55 8.06 -2.05 15.69
C GLN A 55 8.75 -3.11 14.79
N GLY A 56 8.37 -4.38 14.90
CA GLY A 56 8.89 -5.47 14.05
C GLY A 56 10.38 -5.84 14.29
N SER A 57 11.04 -5.24 15.29
CA SER A 57 12.50 -5.38 15.50
C SER A 57 12.89 -6.43 16.55
N CYS A 58 11.94 -7.25 17.00
CA CYS A 58 12.14 -8.13 18.15
C CYS A 58 11.94 -9.59 17.77
N ALA A 59 13.01 -10.37 17.91
CA ALA A 59 12.99 -11.81 17.67
C ALA A 59 12.07 -12.60 18.65
N ALA A 60 11.59 -11.96 19.73
CA ALA A 60 10.90 -12.57 20.86
C ALA A 60 9.38 -12.28 20.95
N VAL A 61 8.75 -11.79 19.87
CA VAL A 61 7.26 -11.74 19.76
C VAL A 61 6.57 -13.09 20.06
N PRO A 62 7.14 -14.29 19.78
CA PRO A 62 6.41 -15.54 19.94
C PRO A 62 6.19 -16.04 21.37
N ASP A 63 6.53 -15.33 22.45
CA ASP A 63 6.19 -15.80 23.81
C ASP A 63 5.30 -14.84 24.60
N LEU A 64 5.11 -13.62 24.12
CA LEU A 64 4.35 -12.57 24.82
C LEU A 64 2.85 -12.56 24.46
N LEU A 65 2.49 -13.13 23.31
CA LEU A 65 1.09 -13.27 22.88
C LEU A 65 0.60 -14.70 22.97
N THR A 66 -0.68 -14.82 23.33
CA THR A 66 -1.43 -16.04 23.10
C THR A 66 -1.35 -16.44 21.62
N PRO A 67 -1.39 -17.75 21.30
CA PRO A 67 -1.29 -18.22 19.92
C PRO A 67 -2.36 -17.65 18.97
N SER A 68 -3.54 -17.27 19.48
CA SER A 68 -4.61 -16.65 18.68
C SER A 68 -4.30 -15.19 18.34
N CYS A 69 -3.86 -14.40 19.31
CA CYS A 69 -3.51 -13.00 19.11
C CYS A 69 -2.27 -12.84 18.23
N ARG A 70 -1.31 -13.78 18.34
CA ARG A 70 -0.14 -13.83 17.45
C ARG A 70 -0.53 -14.05 15.99
N ARG A 71 -1.40 -15.04 15.72
CA ARG A 71 -1.90 -15.29 14.36
C ARG A 71 -2.62 -14.08 13.80
N SER A 72 -3.40 -13.40 14.63
CA SER A 72 -4.10 -12.16 14.23
C SER A 72 -3.12 -11.04 13.89
N TRP A 73 -2.09 -10.84 14.73
CA TRP A 73 -1.02 -9.87 14.48
C TRP A 73 -0.31 -10.15 13.15
N GLN A 74 0.16 -11.38 12.94
CA GLN A 74 0.87 -11.78 11.72
C GLN A 74 -0.01 -11.67 10.47
N ALA A 75 -1.29 -12.06 10.57
CA ALA A 75 -2.22 -11.94 9.45
C ALA A 75 -2.42 -10.48 9.03
N LEU A 76 -2.52 -9.56 9.99
CA LEU A 76 -2.63 -8.13 9.73
C LEU A 76 -1.35 -7.57 9.11
N GLU A 77 -0.17 -7.90 9.64
CA GLU A 77 1.11 -7.49 9.03
C GLU A 77 1.23 -7.94 7.57
N VAL A 78 0.88 -9.20 7.30
CA VAL A 78 0.90 -9.76 5.94
C VAL A 78 -0.12 -9.05 5.05
N ALA A 79 -1.34 -8.84 5.54
CA ALA A 79 -2.39 -8.16 4.77
C ALA A 79 -1.96 -6.73 4.40
N PHE A 80 -1.53 -5.92 5.37
CA PHE A 80 -1.09 -4.54 5.11
C PHE A 80 0.12 -4.48 4.17
N THR A 81 1.08 -5.38 4.35
CA THR A 81 2.24 -5.46 3.46
C THR A 81 1.81 -5.82 2.04
N THR A 82 0.88 -6.77 1.88
CA THR A 82 0.38 -7.21 0.57
C THR A 82 -0.40 -6.11 -0.13
N GLU A 83 -1.31 -5.43 0.57
CA GLU A 83 -2.08 -4.30 0.05
C GLU A 83 -1.16 -3.20 -0.47
N LEU A 84 -0.11 -2.89 0.28
CA LEU A 84 0.86 -1.87 -0.10
C LEU A 84 1.69 -2.27 -1.33
N HIS A 85 2.08 -3.54 -1.45
CA HIS A 85 2.74 -4.05 -2.66
C HIS A 85 1.82 -3.94 -3.88
N ILE A 86 0.53 -4.28 -3.73
CA ILE A 86 -0.46 -4.16 -4.80
C ILE A 86 -0.63 -2.69 -5.20
N ALA A 87 -0.78 -1.78 -4.23
CA ALA A 87 -0.89 -0.35 -4.49
C ALA A 87 0.34 0.20 -5.23
N PHE A 88 1.54 -0.22 -4.84
CA PHE A 88 2.78 0.14 -5.53
C PHE A 88 2.83 -0.43 -6.95
N ALA A 89 2.45 -1.69 -7.15
CA ALA A 89 2.41 -2.31 -8.47
C ALA A 89 1.42 -1.60 -9.40
N LEU A 90 0.23 -1.23 -8.91
CA LEU A 90 -0.75 -0.45 -9.65
C LEU A 90 -0.21 0.92 -10.03
N LEU A 91 0.46 1.62 -9.11
CA LEU A 91 1.11 2.90 -9.41
C LEU A 91 2.16 2.77 -10.53
N VAL A 92 2.98 1.71 -10.49
CA VAL A 92 3.98 1.43 -11.54
C VAL A 92 3.30 1.15 -12.88
N ILE A 93 2.24 0.34 -12.90
CA ILE A 93 1.48 0.05 -14.12
C ILE A 93 0.88 1.34 -14.70
N GLU A 94 0.29 2.19 -13.87
CA GLU A 94 -0.25 3.46 -14.34
C GLU A 94 0.84 4.41 -14.86
N LEU A 95 2.01 4.46 -14.20
CA LEU A 95 3.15 5.24 -14.67
C LEU A 95 3.64 4.77 -16.04
N VAL A 96 3.79 3.45 -16.21
CA VAL A 96 4.17 2.85 -17.50
C VAL A 96 3.09 3.13 -18.55
N SER A 97 1.80 3.05 -18.18
CA SER A 97 0.67 3.33 -19.08
C SER A 97 0.67 4.79 -19.56
N ILE A 98 1.01 5.74 -18.69
CA ILE A 98 1.12 7.15 -19.08
C ILE A 98 2.36 7.40 -19.93
N LEU A 99 3.51 6.82 -19.57
CA LEU A 99 4.72 6.95 -20.37
C LEU A 99 4.53 6.36 -21.77
N THR A 100 3.85 5.20 -21.88
CA THR A 100 3.50 4.58 -23.16
C THR A 100 2.42 5.34 -23.90
N ALA A 101 1.39 5.88 -23.23
CA ALA A 101 0.38 6.74 -23.86
C ALA A 101 0.98 8.06 -24.35
N ILE A 102 1.94 8.65 -23.64
CA ILE A 102 2.68 9.84 -24.10
C ILE A 102 3.57 9.49 -25.30
N HIS A 103 4.20 8.30 -25.31
CA HIS A 103 4.94 7.82 -26.48
C HIS A 103 4.03 7.45 -27.66
N SER A 104 2.82 6.97 -27.41
CA SER A 104 1.77 6.65 -28.39
C SER A 104 0.91 7.86 -28.77
N ALA A 105 0.99 9.00 -28.09
CA ALA A 105 0.43 10.25 -28.61
C ALA A 105 1.21 10.76 -29.84
N ASN A 106 2.40 10.21 -30.08
CA ASN A 106 3.10 10.27 -31.38
C ASN A 106 2.72 9.11 -32.33
N GLY A 107 1.68 8.32 -32.02
CA GLY A 107 1.24 7.13 -32.76
C GLY A 107 -0.12 6.62 -32.26
N GLU A 108 -1.18 7.33 -32.64
CA GLU A 108 -2.61 7.15 -32.32
C GLU A 108 -3.07 5.67 -32.22
N ALA A 109 -3.27 5.08 -31.02
CA ALA A 109 -4.05 3.82 -30.89
C ALA A 109 -4.40 3.35 -29.46
N LEU A 110 -3.68 3.72 -28.40
CA LEU A 110 -3.80 3.00 -27.11
C LEU A 110 -4.99 3.38 -26.20
N ASN A 111 -5.84 4.32 -26.62
CA ASN A 111 -7.00 4.78 -25.83
C ASN A 111 -8.13 3.75 -25.65
N PHE A 112 -8.10 2.62 -26.35
CA PHE A 112 -9.18 1.64 -26.28
C PHE A 112 -9.10 0.71 -25.06
N LEU A 113 -7.90 0.35 -24.59
CA LEU A 113 -7.72 -0.64 -23.52
C LEU A 113 -8.05 -0.11 -22.12
N VAL A 114 -7.84 1.18 -21.87
CA VAL A 114 -8.13 1.81 -20.55
C VAL A 114 -9.64 2.00 -20.32
N ALA A 115 -10.41 2.22 -21.39
CA ALA A 115 -11.86 2.31 -21.32
C ALA A 115 -12.50 0.96 -20.98
N VAL A 116 -11.95 -0.14 -21.51
CA VAL A 116 -12.49 -1.50 -21.28
C VAL A 116 -12.23 -1.96 -19.84
N LEU A 117 -11.08 -1.62 -19.24
CA LEU A 117 -10.79 -2.00 -17.85
C LEU A 117 -11.67 -1.26 -16.82
N HIS A 118 -12.05 0.00 -17.09
CA HIS A 118 -12.99 0.72 -16.22
C HIS A 118 -14.41 0.16 -16.28
N SER A 119 -14.85 -0.37 -17.44
CA SER A 119 -16.19 -0.97 -17.56
C SER A 119 -16.32 -2.34 -16.88
N ALA A 120 -15.22 -3.05 -16.61
CA ALA A 120 -15.25 -4.35 -15.94
C ALA A 120 -15.12 -4.26 -14.41
N GLY A 121 -14.87 -3.07 -13.85
CA GLY A 121 -14.71 -2.83 -12.41
C GLY A 121 -15.93 -2.24 -11.70
N CYS A 122 -17.06 -2.08 -12.39
CA CYS A 122 -18.33 -1.67 -11.79
C CYS A 122 -19.38 -2.77 -11.92
N VAL A 123 -19.19 -3.91 -11.23
CA VAL A 123 -20.18 -4.61 -10.36
C VAL A 123 -19.40 -5.54 -9.43
#